data_AF-A0A267FXM7-F1
#
_entry.id   AF-A0A267FXM7-F1
#
_cell.length_a   1.000
_cell.length_b   1.000
_cell.length_c   1.000
_cell.angle_alpha   90.00
_cell.angle_beta   90.00
_cell.angle_gamma   90.00
#
_symmetry.space_group_name_H-M   'P 1'
#
loop_
_entity.id
_entity.type
_entity.pdbx_description
1 polymer ?
#
loop_
_entity_poly.entity_id
_entity_poly.type
_entity_poly.pdbx_seq_one_letter_code
_entity_poly.pdbx_strand_id
1 'polypeptide(L)'
;MPKFDVDKIHVKSMKVYYDNSTQTKVSEKPFLVQYESQHFRCKTTLTLEESVANSHWTVGLVQACDGMYLENRYGKFGSSHWEFHPMSARRHKMVNDSDGRQYPFYSLTTSKCEIPRGTVAESEVRLHYSDHFYPTVAWQLPFCGGVHLTDVIRKQDFWVWLVALRRQRSNNEQFHLGRDELFVLKTMRWRYTMHLQFDPHQRLGRRLKAVMDEQPELPIICETDKSVPLSAMHPPHCNAAQSLIWYPRVPGERQELLVPPKQSIVPWDVWADEMLPTGDRDRLRRPSNLRICPLWSDDFTIGVYRRTSRAGLATAASVTGPLAIASSSSAGNSAGLVTGNSSSGRTFLAPFGPRRKSNSVNKFI
;
A
#
# COMPACT_ATOMS: atom_id res chain seq x y z
N MET A 1 -2.85 -31.46 26.86
CA MET A 1 -2.49 -30.84 25.56
C MET A 1 -1.45 -29.76 25.78
N PRO A 2 -0.49 -29.58 24.86
CA PRO A 2 0.46 -28.46 24.91
C PRO A 2 -0.24 -27.13 24.67
N LYS A 3 0.36 -26.03 25.14
CA LYS A 3 -0.08 -24.66 24.81
C LYS A 3 0.24 -24.37 23.34
N PHE A 4 -0.70 -23.77 22.62
CA PHE A 4 -0.43 -23.23 21.28
C PHE A 4 0.38 -21.93 21.39
N ASP A 5 1.53 -21.91 20.73
CA ASP A 5 2.39 -20.75 20.54
C ASP A 5 3.01 -20.81 19.13
N VAL A 6 3.89 -19.87 18.77
CA VAL A 6 4.43 -19.77 17.40
C VAL A 6 5.18 -21.05 16.95
N ASP A 7 5.73 -21.83 17.87
CA ASP A 7 6.41 -23.10 17.60
C ASP A 7 5.45 -24.24 17.18
N LYS A 8 4.14 -24.00 17.23
CA LYS A 8 3.07 -24.90 16.77
C LYS A 8 2.55 -24.57 15.38
N ILE A 9 3.23 -23.67 14.67
CA ILE A 9 2.90 -23.23 13.31
C ILE A 9 4.09 -23.53 12.39
N HIS A 10 3.98 -24.57 11.57
CA HIS A 10 5.06 -25.00 10.67
C HIS A 10 4.77 -24.64 9.22
N VAL A 11 5.74 -24.04 8.53
CA VAL A 11 5.64 -23.76 7.09
C VAL A 11 6.06 -25.01 6.32
N LYS A 12 5.10 -25.87 5.99
CA LYS A 12 5.31 -27.12 5.25
C LYS A 12 5.79 -26.88 3.82
N SER A 13 5.24 -25.87 3.14
CA SER A 13 5.75 -25.41 1.84
C SER A 13 5.35 -23.98 1.53
N MET A 14 6.15 -23.33 0.68
CA MET A 14 5.85 -22.01 0.14
C MET A 14 6.40 -21.91 -1.29
N LYS A 15 5.63 -21.27 -2.17
CA LYS A 15 6.02 -20.97 -3.55
C LYS A 15 5.56 -19.58 -3.93
N VAL A 16 6.50 -18.76 -4.40
CA VAL A 16 6.25 -17.46 -5.04
C VAL A 16 6.71 -17.54 -6.49
N TYR A 17 5.91 -17.00 -7.42
CA TYR A 17 6.20 -17.08 -8.85
C TYR A 17 5.37 -16.08 -9.67
N TYR A 18 5.85 -15.74 -10.87
CA TYR A 18 5.00 -15.15 -11.91
C TYR A 18 4.25 -16.25 -12.66
N ASP A 19 2.96 -16.04 -12.88
CA ASP A 19 2.07 -17.02 -13.49
C ASP A 19 2.24 -17.02 -15.01
N ASN A 20 3.03 -17.97 -15.52
CA ASN A 20 3.31 -18.15 -16.95
C ASN A 20 2.05 -18.44 -17.80
N SER A 21 0.89 -18.75 -17.18
CA SER A 21 -0.39 -18.84 -17.90
C SER A 21 -1.05 -17.46 -18.14
N THR A 22 -0.48 -16.39 -17.57
CA THR A 22 -0.92 -15.01 -17.70
C THR A 22 0.15 -14.18 -18.42
N GLN A 23 -0.31 -13.19 -19.17
CA GLN A 23 0.51 -12.24 -19.93
C GLN A 23 -0.18 -10.88 -19.85
N THR A 24 0.57 -9.79 -20.04
CA THR A 24 -0.04 -8.46 -20.10
C THR A 24 -1.02 -8.33 -21.26
N LYS A 25 -2.27 -7.99 -20.93
CA LYS A 25 -3.35 -7.71 -21.90
C LYS A 25 -3.62 -6.23 -21.93
N VAL A 26 -3.80 -5.66 -23.11
CA VAL A 26 -4.12 -4.25 -23.31
C VAL A 26 -5.46 -4.11 -24.02
N SER A 27 -6.32 -3.22 -23.52
CA SER A 27 -7.64 -2.92 -24.07
C SER A 27 -7.74 -1.42 -24.34
N GLU A 28 -7.74 -1.07 -25.62
CA GLU A 28 -7.94 0.31 -26.08
C GLU A 28 -9.44 0.68 -26.08
N LYS A 29 -9.81 1.80 -25.46
CA LYS A 29 -11.16 2.39 -25.50
C LYS A 29 -11.08 3.86 -25.97
N PRO A 30 -12.18 4.51 -26.39
CA PRO A 30 -12.12 5.82 -27.04
C PRO A 30 -11.31 6.90 -26.29
N PHE A 31 -11.43 6.98 -24.96
CA PHE A 31 -10.79 8.02 -24.14
C PHE A 31 -9.64 7.50 -23.25
N LEU A 32 -9.46 6.18 -23.18
CA LEU A 32 -8.55 5.55 -22.22
C LEU A 32 -8.02 4.19 -22.71
N VAL A 33 -6.87 3.79 -22.18
CA VAL A 33 -6.36 2.43 -22.26
C VAL A 33 -6.50 1.75 -20.89
N GLN A 34 -6.89 0.48 -20.89
CA GLN A 34 -6.78 -0.39 -19.72
C GLN A 34 -5.74 -1.46 -20.01
N TYR A 35 -5.01 -1.90 -18.99
CA TYR A 35 -4.19 -3.10 -19.09
C TYR A 35 -4.38 -3.99 -17.86
N GLU A 36 -4.25 -5.30 -18.06
CA GLU A 36 -4.11 -6.31 -17.02
C GLU A 36 -2.68 -6.80 -17.09
N SER A 37 -1.90 -6.70 -16.01
CA SER A 37 -0.51 -7.17 -15.99
C SER A 37 -0.39 -8.70 -15.91
N GLN A 38 0.82 -9.25 -16.10
CA GLN A 38 1.10 -10.61 -15.64
C GLN A 38 0.81 -10.74 -14.13
N HIS A 39 0.34 -11.93 -13.70
CA HIS A 39 -0.03 -12.19 -12.31
C HIS A 39 1.18 -12.68 -11.50
N PHE A 40 1.47 -12.03 -10.38
CA PHE A 40 2.24 -12.61 -9.28
C PHE A 40 1.37 -13.56 -8.46
N ARG A 41 1.95 -14.66 -7.97
CA ARG A 41 1.29 -15.66 -7.13
C ARG A 41 2.12 -15.97 -5.91
N CYS A 42 1.49 -15.96 -4.73
CA CYS A 42 2.02 -16.56 -3.51
C CYS A 42 1.10 -17.71 -3.08
N LYS A 43 1.68 -18.89 -2.81
CA LYS A 43 0.99 -20.06 -2.25
C LYS A 43 1.81 -20.60 -1.09
N THR A 44 1.18 -20.85 0.05
CA THR A 44 1.84 -21.47 1.20
C THR A 44 0.91 -22.47 1.89
N THR A 45 1.51 -23.57 2.34
CA THR A 45 0.87 -24.61 3.12
C THR A 45 1.52 -24.63 4.49
N LEU A 46 0.68 -24.54 5.51
CA LEU A 46 1.05 -24.56 6.92
C LEU A 46 0.49 -25.83 7.56
N THR A 47 1.15 -26.33 8.60
CA THR A 47 0.58 -27.32 9.51
C THR A 47 0.53 -26.76 10.92
N LEU A 48 -0.63 -26.90 11.57
CA LEU A 48 -0.84 -26.55 12.97
C LEU A 48 -0.76 -27.83 13.81
N GLU A 49 -0.02 -27.80 14.92
CA GLU A 49 0.03 -28.93 15.87
C GLU A 49 -1.17 -28.93 16.83
N GLU A 50 -1.61 -30.13 17.23
CA GLU A 50 -2.68 -30.29 18.23
C GLU A 50 -2.28 -29.68 19.59
N SER A 51 -3.08 -28.73 20.08
CA SER A 51 -2.71 -27.88 21.21
C SER A 51 -3.89 -27.03 21.72
N VAL A 52 -3.66 -26.14 22.69
CA VAL A 52 -4.69 -25.22 23.23
C VAL A 52 -4.22 -23.76 23.18
N ALA A 53 -4.96 -22.92 22.45
CA ALA A 53 -4.70 -21.49 22.32
C ALA A 53 -5.38 -20.68 23.44
N ASN A 54 -4.57 -19.96 24.22
CA ASN A 54 -5.04 -19.05 25.27
C ASN A 54 -5.45 -17.65 24.73
N SER A 55 -5.00 -17.33 23.53
CA SER A 55 -5.22 -16.07 22.80
C SER A 55 -5.84 -16.35 21.44
N HIS A 56 -6.45 -15.34 20.83
CA HIS A 56 -6.86 -15.45 19.43
C HIS A 56 -5.63 -15.21 18.55
N TRP A 57 -5.44 -16.02 17.51
CA TRP A 57 -4.34 -15.85 16.56
C TRP A 57 -4.84 -15.65 15.14
N THR A 58 -4.02 -14.98 14.33
CA THR A 58 -4.23 -14.87 12.89
C THR A 58 -2.91 -15.15 12.19
N VAL A 59 -2.89 -16.10 11.27
CA VAL A 59 -1.71 -16.37 10.43
C VAL A 59 -2.04 -15.91 9.03
N GLY A 60 -1.22 -15.06 8.43
CA GLY A 60 -1.55 -14.49 7.13
C GLY A 60 -0.44 -13.70 6.46
N LEU A 61 -0.74 -13.26 5.24
CA LEU A 61 0.20 -12.59 4.34
C LEU A 61 0.00 -11.07 4.38
N VAL A 62 1.07 -10.36 4.68
CA VAL A 62 1.18 -8.88 4.67
C VAL A 62 2.01 -8.50 3.44
N GLN A 63 1.58 -7.49 2.69
CA GLN A 63 2.37 -6.92 1.59
C GLN A 63 2.56 -5.42 1.80
N ALA A 64 3.72 -4.90 1.42
CA ALA A 64 3.98 -3.47 1.33
C ALA A 64 4.87 -3.16 0.11
N CYS A 65 4.65 -2.00 -0.50
CA CYS A 65 5.44 -1.49 -1.63
C CYS A 65 6.55 -0.57 -1.11
N ASP A 66 7.82 -0.86 -1.39
CA ASP A 66 9.01 -0.11 -0.96
C ASP A 66 9.80 0.53 -2.12
N GLY A 67 9.37 0.31 -3.36
CA GLY A 67 9.86 1.05 -4.52
C GLY A 67 8.74 1.23 -5.55
N MET A 68 8.61 2.44 -6.08
CA MET A 68 7.54 2.82 -7.00
C MET A 68 8.06 3.81 -8.05
N TYR A 69 7.87 3.46 -9.33
CA TYR A 69 8.00 4.35 -10.46
C TYR A 69 6.90 4.03 -11.47
N LEU A 70 5.83 4.83 -11.47
CA LEU A 70 4.72 4.72 -12.42
C LEU A 70 4.64 6.01 -13.23
N GLU A 71 5.10 5.97 -14.48
CA GLU A 71 5.09 7.09 -15.41
C GLU A 71 4.09 6.80 -16.55
N ASN A 72 3.18 7.73 -16.81
CA ASN A 72 2.44 7.82 -18.06
C ASN A 72 3.06 8.97 -18.86
N ARG A 73 3.73 8.66 -19.97
CA ARG A 73 4.45 9.65 -20.77
C ARG A 73 3.56 10.17 -21.89
N TYR A 74 3.55 11.49 -22.10
CA TYR A 74 2.79 12.14 -23.16
C TYR A 74 3.76 12.79 -24.15
N GLY A 75 4.65 11.96 -24.71
CA GLY A 75 5.73 12.39 -25.61
C GLY A 75 6.64 13.48 -25.01
N LYS A 76 6.95 14.48 -25.83
CA LYS A 76 7.85 15.60 -25.48
C LYS A 76 7.25 16.59 -24.45
N PHE A 77 5.94 16.57 -24.23
CA PHE A 77 5.25 17.61 -23.46
C PHE A 77 5.37 17.43 -21.94
N GLY A 78 5.52 16.20 -21.46
CA GLY A 78 5.61 15.90 -20.03
C GLY A 78 5.18 14.48 -19.72
N SER A 79 5.07 14.20 -18.43
CA SER A 79 4.66 12.90 -17.91
C SER A 79 3.76 13.07 -16.68
N SER A 80 2.79 12.17 -16.48
CA SER A 80 2.08 12.07 -15.19
C SER A 80 2.57 10.88 -14.38
N HIS A 81 2.87 11.13 -13.11
CA HIS A 81 3.44 10.15 -12.19
C HIS A 81 2.43 9.77 -11.11
N TRP A 82 2.27 8.47 -10.86
CA TRP A 82 1.62 8.00 -9.63
C TRP A 82 2.67 7.92 -8.52
N GLU A 83 2.39 8.58 -7.40
CA GLU A 83 3.33 8.69 -6.29
C GLU A 83 2.64 8.48 -4.94
N PHE A 84 3.37 7.85 -4.00
CA PHE A 84 2.99 7.80 -2.60
C PHE A 84 3.75 8.88 -1.83
N HIS A 85 3.05 9.91 -1.34
CA HIS A 85 3.65 10.95 -0.49
C HIS A 85 4.51 10.42 0.67
N PRO A 86 4.12 9.37 1.41
CA PRO A 86 4.97 8.78 2.45
C PRO A 86 6.39 8.44 1.98
N MET A 87 6.54 7.95 0.75
CA MET A 87 7.84 7.56 0.18
C MET A 87 8.52 8.72 -0.55
N SER A 88 7.79 9.51 -1.35
CA SER A 88 8.35 10.67 -2.07
C SER A 88 8.94 11.70 -1.07
N ALA A 89 8.27 11.95 0.06
CA ALA A 89 8.76 12.79 1.15
C ALA A 89 9.75 12.09 2.10
N ARG A 90 10.15 10.84 1.82
CA ARG A 90 11.06 10.00 2.65
C ARG A 90 10.63 9.83 4.11
N ARG A 91 9.32 9.93 4.38
CA ARG A 91 8.73 9.84 5.72
C ARG A 91 8.55 8.37 6.16
N HIS A 92 8.17 7.49 5.23
CA HIS A 92 8.13 6.04 5.40
C HIS A 92 9.00 5.37 4.33
N LYS A 93 9.56 4.20 4.62
CA LYS A 93 10.34 3.40 3.64
C LYS A 93 9.45 2.66 2.66
N MET A 94 8.20 2.42 3.02
CA MET A 94 7.22 1.66 2.24
C MET A 94 5.79 2.07 2.59
N VAL A 95 4.83 1.53 1.86
CA VAL A 95 3.39 1.70 2.12
C VAL A 95 2.71 0.33 2.09
N ASN A 96 1.87 0.04 3.09
CA ASN A 96 1.04 -1.16 3.14
C ASN A 96 0.21 -1.34 1.85
N ASP A 97 0.05 -2.56 1.37
CA ASP A 97 -0.73 -2.87 0.17
C ASP A 97 -1.90 -3.82 0.46
N SER A 98 -2.62 -3.55 1.55
CA SER A 98 -3.91 -4.20 1.86
C SER A 98 -5.05 -3.66 0.98
N ASP A 99 -6.20 -4.34 1.08
CA ASP A 99 -7.47 -3.86 0.54
C ASP A 99 -8.01 -2.57 1.22
N GLY A 100 -7.34 -2.10 2.28
CA GLY A 100 -7.71 -0.92 3.06
C GLY A 100 -8.85 -1.13 4.05
N ARG A 101 -9.40 -2.35 4.16
CA ARG A 101 -10.48 -2.72 5.08
C ARG A 101 -9.93 -3.35 6.36
N GLN A 102 -9.00 -4.29 6.25
CA GLN A 102 -8.33 -4.90 7.40
C GLN A 102 -6.81 -4.77 7.25
N TYR A 103 -6.18 -4.21 8.27
CA TYR A 103 -4.73 -4.08 8.37
C TYR A 103 -4.21 -5.11 9.38
N PRO A 104 -3.14 -5.87 9.06
CA PRO A 104 -2.18 -5.62 7.98
C PRO A 104 -2.40 -6.43 6.68
N PHE A 105 -3.32 -7.40 6.70
CA PHE A 105 -3.36 -8.49 5.72
C PHE A 105 -3.76 -8.03 4.31
N TYR A 106 -3.16 -8.66 3.30
CA TYR A 106 -3.38 -8.33 1.90
C TYR A 106 -4.84 -8.51 1.44
N SER A 107 -5.48 -9.63 1.83
CA SER A 107 -6.90 -9.89 1.52
C SER A 107 -7.63 -10.69 2.59
N LEU A 108 -8.94 -10.47 2.72
CA LEU A 108 -9.74 -11.00 3.83
C LEU A 108 -9.99 -12.51 3.76
N THR A 109 -9.98 -13.10 2.55
CA THR A 109 -10.58 -14.42 2.28
C THR A 109 -9.58 -15.56 2.16
N THR A 110 -8.47 -15.36 1.44
CA THR A 110 -7.52 -16.45 1.10
C THR A 110 -6.10 -16.21 1.60
N SER A 111 -5.78 -14.98 2.02
CA SER A 111 -4.42 -14.61 2.45
C SER A 111 -4.16 -14.84 3.94
N LYS A 112 -5.19 -15.19 4.73
CA LYS A 112 -5.10 -15.41 6.18
C LYS A 112 -5.98 -16.58 6.66
N CYS A 113 -5.66 -17.14 7.82
CA CYS A 113 -6.55 -17.95 8.65
C CYS A 113 -6.66 -17.37 10.06
N GLU A 114 -7.79 -17.60 10.72
CA GLU A 114 -8.03 -17.23 12.12
C GLU A 114 -8.01 -18.51 12.96
N ILE A 115 -7.33 -18.47 14.11
CA ILE A 115 -7.23 -19.58 15.07
C ILE A 115 -7.83 -19.07 16.39
N PRO A 116 -9.06 -19.47 16.73
CA PRO A 116 -9.74 -18.99 17.94
C PRO A 116 -9.10 -19.53 19.21
N ARG A 117 -9.50 -18.96 20.36
CA ARG A 117 -9.15 -19.51 21.68
C ARG A 117 -9.81 -20.88 21.88
N GLY A 118 -9.11 -21.79 22.56
CA GLY A 118 -9.56 -23.15 22.81
C GLY A 118 -8.69 -24.20 22.13
N THR A 119 -9.25 -25.38 21.87
CA THR A 119 -8.54 -26.49 21.22
C THR A 119 -8.21 -26.16 19.77
N VAL A 120 -6.94 -26.31 19.40
CA VAL A 120 -6.44 -26.29 18.03
C VAL A 120 -6.21 -27.75 17.64
N ALA A 121 -6.92 -28.22 16.61
CA ALA A 121 -6.72 -29.56 16.06
C ALA A 121 -5.52 -29.59 15.10
N GLU A 122 -4.86 -30.75 15.00
CA GLU A 122 -3.86 -30.95 13.96
C GLU A 122 -4.51 -30.75 12.58
N SER A 123 -3.94 -29.84 11.77
CA SER A 123 -4.59 -29.42 10.53
C SER A 123 -3.62 -28.81 9.52
N GLU A 124 -3.91 -29.01 8.23
CA GLU A 124 -3.21 -28.36 7.13
C GLU A 124 -4.00 -27.12 6.67
N VAL A 125 -3.35 -25.95 6.69
CA VAL A 125 -3.93 -24.67 6.24
C VAL A 125 -3.24 -24.22 4.96
N ARG A 126 -4.02 -23.87 3.93
CA ARG A 126 -3.51 -23.39 2.64
C ARG A 126 -3.87 -21.92 2.43
N LEU A 127 -2.87 -21.06 2.50
CA LEU A 127 -3.01 -19.62 2.22
C LEU A 127 -2.50 -19.32 0.82
N HIS A 128 -3.19 -18.44 0.11
CA HIS A 128 -2.75 -18.00 -1.20
C HIS A 128 -3.30 -16.61 -1.54
N TYR A 129 -2.56 -15.87 -2.36
CA TYR A 129 -3.11 -14.73 -3.06
C TYR A 129 -2.49 -14.57 -4.45
N SER A 130 -3.16 -13.74 -5.23
CA SER A 130 -2.69 -13.27 -6.53
C SER A 130 -2.50 -11.77 -6.45
N ASP A 131 -1.40 -11.28 -6.99
CA ASP A 131 -1.27 -9.88 -7.37
C ASP A 131 -1.23 -9.74 -8.89
N HIS A 132 -1.73 -8.62 -9.39
CA HIS A 132 -1.69 -8.15 -10.77
C HIS A 132 -2.27 -6.73 -10.77
N PHE A 133 -1.86 -5.95 -11.75
CA PHE A 133 -2.27 -4.56 -11.90
C PHE A 133 -3.33 -4.43 -12.97
N TYR A 134 -4.43 -3.75 -12.62
CA TYR A 134 -5.53 -3.46 -13.54
C TYR A 134 -5.89 -1.97 -13.57
N PRO A 135 -4.96 -1.07 -13.96
CA PRO A 135 -5.22 0.37 -13.98
C PRO A 135 -5.90 0.81 -15.28
N THR A 136 -6.19 2.11 -15.31
CA THR A 136 -6.80 2.80 -16.45
C THR A 136 -6.04 4.10 -16.65
N VAL A 137 -5.60 4.38 -17.87
CA VAL A 137 -4.79 5.56 -18.24
C VAL A 137 -5.51 6.31 -19.34
N ALA A 138 -5.66 7.63 -19.19
CA ALA A 138 -6.28 8.46 -20.22
C ALA A 138 -5.37 8.56 -21.46
N TRP A 139 -5.96 8.50 -22.66
CA TRP A 139 -5.17 8.76 -23.89
C TRP A 139 -4.68 10.20 -23.97
N GLN A 140 -5.42 11.12 -23.38
CA GLN A 140 -5.24 12.56 -23.51
C GLN A 140 -5.49 13.23 -22.17
N LEU A 141 -4.63 14.18 -21.79
CA LEU A 141 -4.86 15.03 -20.62
C LEU A 141 -5.69 16.27 -21.01
N PRO A 142 -6.71 16.65 -20.22
CA PRO A 142 -7.67 17.69 -20.62
C PRO A 142 -7.10 19.12 -20.58
N PHE A 143 -5.99 19.35 -19.88
CA PHE A 143 -5.48 20.70 -19.61
C PHE A 143 -4.34 21.15 -20.55
N CYS A 144 -3.64 20.20 -21.19
CA CYS A 144 -2.41 20.47 -21.95
C CYS A 144 -2.62 20.59 -23.47
N GLY A 145 -3.75 21.14 -23.94
CA GLY A 145 -4.03 21.29 -25.38
C GLY A 145 -4.12 19.97 -26.18
N GLY A 146 -4.30 18.83 -25.50
CA GLY A 146 -4.44 17.53 -26.14
C GLY A 146 -3.15 16.75 -26.38
N VAL A 147 -2.20 16.80 -25.44
CA VAL A 147 -1.07 15.85 -25.41
C VAL A 147 -1.57 14.41 -25.38
N HIS A 148 -0.95 13.52 -26.15
CA HIS A 148 -1.34 12.12 -26.27
C HIS A 148 -0.33 11.19 -25.60
N LEU A 149 -0.84 10.13 -24.96
CA LEU A 149 -0.07 9.08 -24.31
C LEU A 149 0.82 8.33 -25.32
N THR A 150 2.11 8.26 -25.05
CA THR A 150 3.13 7.53 -25.84
C THR A 150 3.66 6.32 -25.10
N ASP A 151 3.74 6.37 -23.76
CA ASP A 151 4.29 5.29 -22.95
C ASP A 151 3.53 5.13 -21.64
N VAL A 152 3.43 3.88 -21.17
CA VAL A 152 3.14 3.59 -19.75
C VAL A 152 4.28 2.74 -19.22
N ILE A 153 5.00 3.28 -18.25
CA ILE A 153 6.16 2.64 -17.62
C ILE A 153 5.81 2.37 -16.15
N ARG A 154 6.02 1.12 -15.73
CA ARG A 154 5.81 0.65 -14.37
C ARG A 154 7.08 -0.04 -13.89
N LYS A 155 7.60 0.36 -12.74
CA LYS A 155 8.55 -0.39 -11.94
C LYS A 155 8.06 -0.35 -10.51
N GLN A 156 7.85 -1.50 -9.89
CA GLN A 156 7.48 -1.59 -8.49
C GLN A 156 8.17 -2.74 -7.78
N ASP A 157 8.37 -2.53 -6.50
CA ASP A 157 9.10 -3.38 -5.59
C ASP A 157 8.19 -3.64 -4.38
N PHE A 158 8.03 -4.90 -4.00
CA PHE A 158 7.15 -5.33 -2.91
C PHE A 158 7.84 -6.28 -1.95
N TRP A 159 7.64 -6.07 -0.66
CA TRP A 159 7.93 -7.04 0.39
C TRP A 159 6.66 -7.77 0.76
N VAL A 160 6.80 -9.07 1.04
CA VAL A 160 5.70 -9.90 1.53
C VAL A 160 6.18 -10.66 2.76
N TRP A 161 5.37 -10.69 3.81
CA TRP A 161 5.64 -11.49 5.01
C TRP A 161 4.48 -12.43 5.28
N LEU A 162 4.78 -13.69 5.53
CA LEU A 162 3.91 -14.57 6.27
C LEU A 162 4.14 -14.33 7.76
N VAL A 163 3.11 -13.84 8.46
CA VAL A 163 3.17 -13.52 9.89
C VAL A 163 2.14 -14.33 10.67
N ALA A 164 2.46 -14.64 11.92
CA ALA A 164 1.50 -15.00 12.95
C ALA A 164 1.31 -13.81 13.90
N LEU A 165 0.05 -13.40 14.12
CA LEU A 165 -0.33 -12.38 15.08
C LEU A 165 -1.03 -13.03 16.27
N ARG A 166 -0.49 -12.88 17.48
CA ARG A 166 -1.19 -13.20 18.72
C ARG A 166 -1.95 -11.96 19.19
N ARG A 167 -3.29 -12.01 19.18
CA ARG A 167 -4.14 -10.89 19.57
C ARG A 167 -4.56 -10.94 21.04
N GLN A 168 -4.42 -9.81 21.74
CA GLN A 168 -4.81 -9.71 23.15
C GLN A 168 -6.35 -9.73 23.32
N ARG A 169 -7.09 -9.18 22.35
CA ARG A 169 -8.56 -9.16 22.29
C ARG A 169 -9.06 -9.85 21.01
N SER A 170 -10.14 -10.62 21.12
CA SER A 170 -10.61 -11.54 20.07
C SER A 170 -11.47 -10.91 18.96
N ASN A 171 -11.85 -9.63 19.11
CA ASN A 171 -13.01 -9.05 18.42
C ASN A 171 -12.72 -7.81 17.56
N ASN A 172 -11.46 -7.35 17.46
CA ASN A 172 -11.07 -6.29 16.53
C ASN A 172 -10.18 -6.85 15.41
N GLU A 173 -10.51 -6.55 14.15
CA GLU A 173 -9.79 -6.98 12.94
C GLU A 173 -8.55 -6.13 12.60
N GLN A 174 -8.27 -5.12 13.40
CA GLN A 174 -7.13 -4.21 13.24
C GLN A 174 -6.05 -4.57 14.26
N PHE A 175 -4.80 -4.67 13.80
CA PHE A 175 -3.63 -4.86 14.66
C PHE A 175 -3.42 -3.68 15.64
N HIS A 176 -3.18 -3.98 16.92
CA HIS A 176 -2.94 -3.02 17.99
C HIS A 176 -1.48 -2.99 18.44
N LEU A 177 -0.73 -1.96 18.04
CA LEU A 177 0.63 -1.68 18.51
C LEU A 177 0.70 -1.71 20.04
N GLY A 178 1.69 -2.44 20.57
CA GLY A 178 1.93 -2.59 22.02
C GLY A 178 0.97 -3.54 22.76
N ARG A 179 0.01 -4.17 22.07
CA ARG A 179 -0.92 -5.16 22.64
C ARG A 179 -0.89 -6.49 21.91
N ASP A 180 -0.87 -6.45 20.59
CA ASP A 180 -0.77 -7.64 19.75
C ASP A 180 0.71 -7.95 19.49
N GLU A 181 1.05 -9.24 19.50
CA GLU A 181 2.42 -9.71 19.25
C GLU A 181 2.53 -10.23 17.82
N LEU A 182 3.61 -9.87 17.12
CA LEU A 182 3.87 -10.26 15.73
C LEU A 182 5.09 -11.16 15.66
N PHE A 183 4.93 -12.28 14.96
CA PHE A 183 5.99 -13.24 14.64
C PHE A 183 6.10 -13.39 13.12
N VAL A 184 7.29 -13.21 12.55
CA VAL A 184 7.55 -13.47 11.13
C VAL A 184 7.89 -14.95 10.95
N LEU A 185 7.16 -15.63 10.07
CA LEU A 185 7.38 -17.05 9.73
C LEU A 185 8.19 -17.21 8.44
N LYS A 186 7.88 -16.39 7.42
CA LYS A 186 8.66 -16.26 6.18
C LYS A 186 8.58 -14.85 5.60
N THR A 187 9.63 -14.46 4.88
CA THR A 187 9.75 -13.20 4.14
C THR A 187 10.03 -13.48 2.67
N MET A 188 9.41 -12.73 1.78
CA MET A 188 9.52 -12.88 0.33
C MET A 188 9.61 -11.51 -0.34
N ARG A 189 10.16 -11.51 -1.56
CA ARG A 189 10.44 -10.31 -2.36
C ARG A 189 9.98 -10.55 -3.79
N TRP A 190 9.30 -9.56 -4.39
CA TRP A 190 9.04 -9.54 -5.82
C TRP A 190 9.17 -8.13 -6.40
N ARG A 191 9.63 -8.03 -7.64
CA ARG A 191 9.80 -6.78 -8.39
C ARG A 191 9.15 -6.92 -9.75
N TYR A 192 8.28 -5.97 -10.08
CA TYR A 192 7.56 -5.95 -11.34
C TYR A 192 7.96 -4.77 -12.21
N THR A 193 8.40 -5.04 -13.44
CA THR A 193 8.76 -4.06 -14.47
C THR A 193 7.92 -4.28 -15.72
N MET A 194 7.36 -3.21 -16.28
CA MET A 194 6.58 -3.26 -17.52
C MET A 194 6.69 -1.92 -18.25
N HIS A 195 6.80 -1.95 -19.59
CA HIS A 195 6.76 -0.77 -20.45
C HIS A 195 5.88 -1.03 -21.67
N LEU A 196 4.77 -0.30 -21.77
CA LEU A 196 3.88 -0.29 -22.93
C LEU A 196 4.21 0.93 -23.78
N GLN A 197 4.30 0.74 -25.10
CA GLN A 197 4.53 1.83 -26.06
C GLN A 197 3.35 1.99 -27.01
N PHE A 198 2.99 3.25 -27.31
CA PHE A 198 1.85 3.62 -28.12
C PHE A 198 2.23 4.60 -29.23
N ASP A 199 1.66 4.41 -30.43
CA ASP A 199 1.62 5.40 -31.50
C ASP A 199 0.25 6.11 -31.45
N PRO A 200 0.18 7.37 -30.97
CA PRO A 200 -1.08 8.09 -30.86
C PRO A 200 -1.69 8.45 -32.21
N HIS A 201 -0.92 8.41 -33.30
CA HIS A 201 -1.38 8.70 -34.65
C HIS A 201 -2.10 7.50 -35.30
N GLN A 202 -2.00 6.30 -34.71
CA GLN A 202 -2.79 5.16 -35.15
C GLN A 202 -4.25 5.28 -34.69
N ARG A 203 -5.14 4.65 -35.48
CA ARG A 203 -6.53 4.42 -35.09
C ARG A 203 -6.62 3.56 -33.82
N LEU A 204 -7.70 3.76 -33.08
CA LEU A 204 -8.04 2.95 -31.91
C LEU A 204 -8.03 1.44 -32.25
N GLY A 205 -7.46 0.65 -31.36
CA GLY A 205 -7.20 -0.79 -31.56
C GLY A 205 -5.91 -1.11 -32.33
N ARG A 206 -5.11 -0.09 -32.67
CA ARG A 206 -3.80 -0.23 -33.32
C ARG A 206 -2.74 0.73 -32.77
N ARG A 207 -2.98 1.37 -31.62
CA ARG A 207 -2.02 2.31 -31.01
C ARG A 207 -0.90 1.56 -30.33
N LEU A 208 -1.19 0.43 -29.67
CA LEU A 208 -0.16 -0.38 -29.03
C LEU A 208 0.90 -0.85 -30.04
N LYS A 209 2.15 -0.42 -29.82
CA LYS A 209 3.32 -0.80 -30.63
C LYS A 209 4.07 -1.99 -30.04
N ALA A 210 4.26 -1.97 -28.72
CA ALA A 210 5.10 -2.92 -28.01
C ALA A 210 4.63 -3.11 -26.56
N VAL A 211 4.82 -4.33 -26.05
CA VAL A 211 4.65 -4.72 -24.65
C VAL A 211 5.98 -5.33 -24.20
N MET A 212 6.70 -4.62 -23.34
CA MET A 212 7.88 -5.13 -22.66
C MET A 212 7.47 -5.49 -21.24
N ASP A 213 7.24 -6.77 -20.98
CA ASP A 213 6.75 -7.34 -19.71
C ASP A 213 7.65 -8.52 -19.29
N GLU A 214 8.97 -8.29 -19.31
CA GLU A 214 9.98 -9.27 -18.92
C GLU A 214 10.55 -8.89 -17.56
N GLN A 215 10.49 -9.83 -16.62
CA GLN A 215 10.88 -9.61 -15.24
C GLN A 215 12.36 -9.96 -15.05
N PRO A 216 13.24 -9.00 -14.72
CA PRO A 216 14.69 -9.25 -14.65
C PRO A 216 15.09 -10.13 -13.47
N GLU A 217 14.24 -10.20 -12.45
CA GLU A 217 14.41 -11.03 -11.26
C GLU A 217 13.12 -11.84 -11.04
N LEU A 218 13.27 -13.13 -10.76
CA LEU A 218 12.15 -13.96 -10.30
C LEU A 218 11.79 -13.61 -8.85
N PRO A 219 10.54 -13.84 -8.40
CA PRO A 219 10.18 -13.69 -7.01
C PRO A 219 10.97 -14.66 -6.13
N ILE A 220 11.49 -14.18 -5.00
CA ILE A 220 12.33 -14.97 -4.09
C ILE A 220 11.68 -15.12 -2.72
N ILE A 221 11.92 -16.27 -2.09
CA ILE A 221 11.75 -16.46 -0.64
C ILE A 221 13.11 -16.14 -0.02
N CYS A 222 13.13 -15.26 0.98
CA CYS A 222 14.37 -14.83 1.61
C CYS A 222 14.93 -15.93 2.53
N GLU A 223 16.25 -16.14 2.47
CA GLU A 223 16.97 -17.02 3.40
C GLU A 223 16.87 -16.51 4.85
N THR A 224 16.93 -15.18 5.01
CA THR A 224 16.82 -14.50 6.30
C THR A 224 15.55 -13.67 6.38
N ASP A 225 14.78 -13.89 7.43
CA ASP A 225 13.53 -13.17 7.67
C ASP A 225 13.78 -11.70 8.08
N LYS A 226 12.97 -10.78 7.56
CA LYS A 226 13.06 -9.33 7.82
C LYS A 226 11.94 -8.91 8.77
N SER A 227 12.22 -7.93 9.63
CA SER A 227 11.20 -7.27 10.47
C SER A 227 10.12 -6.60 9.62
N VAL A 228 8.88 -6.56 10.13
CA VAL A 228 7.76 -5.88 9.47
C VAL A 228 7.63 -4.46 10.05
N PRO A 229 7.85 -3.39 9.25
CA PRO A 229 7.77 -2.03 9.76
C PRO A 229 6.32 -1.58 9.98
N LEU A 230 6.13 -0.52 10.78
CA LEU A 230 4.81 0.07 11.06
C LEU A 230 4.07 0.48 9.80
N SER A 231 4.78 1.06 8.83
CA SER A 231 4.22 1.45 7.52
C SER A 231 3.70 0.28 6.68
N ALA A 232 4.18 -0.95 6.91
CA ALA A 232 3.63 -2.17 6.31
C ALA A 232 2.44 -2.74 7.10
N MET A 233 2.23 -2.32 8.35
CA MET A 233 1.22 -2.86 9.26
C MET A 233 -0.05 -2.00 9.39
N HIS A 234 -0.01 -0.75 8.93
CA HIS A 234 -1.01 0.27 9.23
C HIS A 234 -1.37 1.14 8.01
N PRO A 235 -2.44 1.95 8.10
CA PRO A 235 -2.71 3.01 7.13
C PRO A 235 -1.53 4.01 7.03
N PRO A 236 -1.34 4.65 5.86
CA PRO A 236 -2.19 4.54 4.68
C PRO A 236 -1.86 3.28 3.85
N HIS A 237 -2.80 2.83 3.01
CA HIS A 237 -2.52 1.78 2.01
C HIS A 237 -2.29 2.38 0.62
N CYS A 238 -1.53 1.68 -0.23
CA CYS A 238 -1.07 2.14 -1.55
C CYS A 238 -2.17 2.82 -2.36
N ASN A 239 -3.32 2.17 -2.50
CA ASN A 239 -4.44 2.66 -3.33
C ASN A 239 -5.10 3.95 -2.83
N ALA A 240 -4.93 4.31 -1.54
CA ALA A 240 -5.43 5.55 -0.95
C ALA A 240 -4.34 6.61 -0.73
N ALA A 241 -3.07 6.19 -0.59
CA ALA A 241 -1.90 7.06 -0.50
C ALA A 241 -1.50 7.68 -1.86
N GLN A 242 -1.81 6.98 -2.95
CA GLN A 242 -1.41 7.39 -4.30
C GLN A 242 -2.05 8.70 -4.74
N SER A 243 -1.24 9.52 -5.40
CA SER A 243 -1.65 10.76 -6.08
C SER A 243 -1.12 10.72 -7.50
N LEU A 244 -1.88 11.25 -8.47
CA LEU A 244 -1.44 11.40 -9.86
C LEU A 244 -1.08 12.86 -10.12
N ILE A 245 0.20 13.12 -10.37
CA ILE A 245 0.73 14.48 -10.56
C ILE A 245 1.25 14.62 -11.99
N TRP A 246 0.91 15.71 -12.67
CA TRP A 246 1.46 16.10 -13.97
C TRP A 246 2.75 16.89 -13.78
N TYR A 247 3.79 16.48 -14.52
CA TYR A 247 5.08 17.15 -14.62
C TYR A 247 5.29 17.59 -16.08
N PRO A 248 5.05 18.87 -16.41
CA PRO A 248 5.33 19.38 -17.74
C PRO A 248 6.83 19.43 -18.03
N ARG A 249 7.19 19.25 -19.29
CA ARG A 249 8.53 19.53 -19.86
C ARG A 249 8.58 20.83 -20.65
N VAL A 250 7.43 21.52 -20.80
CA VAL A 250 7.34 22.83 -21.46
C VAL A 250 7.79 23.92 -20.48
N PRO A 251 8.75 24.80 -20.83
CA PRO A 251 9.17 25.88 -19.96
C PRO A 251 8.02 26.82 -19.56
N GLY A 252 7.93 27.16 -18.28
CA GLY A 252 6.91 28.07 -17.73
C GLY A 252 5.59 27.40 -17.31
N GLU A 253 5.33 26.17 -17.73
CA GLU A 253 4.22 25.38 -17.18
C GLU A 253 4.55 24.88 -15.75
N ARG A 254 3.50 24.61 -14.95
CA ARG A 254 3.59 24.23 -13.54
C ARG A 254 3.11 22.79 -13.31
N GLN A 255 3.51 22.21 -12.19
CA GLN A 255 2.95 20.93 -11.73
C GLN A 255 1.45 21.05 -11.49
N GLU A 256 0.68 20.04 -11.90
CA GLU A 256 -0.77 19.97 -11.65
C GLU A 256 -1.16 18.66 -10.97
N LEU A 257 -2.07 18.74 -10.00
CA LEU A 257 -2.63 17.56 -9.35
C LEU A 257 -3.82 17.03 -10.15
N LEU A 258 -3.65 15.89 -10.79
CA LEU A 258 -4.70 15.23 -11.58
C LEU A 258 -5.62 14.36 -10.71
N VAL A 259 -5.05 13.65 -9.74
CA VAL A 259 -5.80 12.84 -8.76
C VAL A 259 -5.20 13.04 -7.37
N PRO A 260 -5.97 13.59 -6.40
CA PRO A 260 -5.49 13.73 -5.03
C PRO A 260 -5.53 12.40 -4.26
N PRO A 261 -4.76 12.28 -3.17
CA PRO A 261 -4.81 11.13 -2.29
C PRO A 261 -6.14 11.11 -1.50
N LYS A 262 -6.52 9.92 -1.05
CA LYS A 262 -7.63 9.72 -0.09
C LYS A 262 -7.13 9.60 1.34
N GLN A 263 -5.86 9.25 1.51
CA GLN A 263 -5.19 9.14 2.80
C GLN A 263 -3.83 9.83 2.74
N SER A 264 -3.50 10.63 3.76
CA SER A 264 -2.20 11.29 3.92
C SER A 264 -1.69 11.08 5.35
N ILE A 265 -0.38 11.09 5.55
CA ILE A 265 0.28 11.05 6.87
C ILE A 265 0.62 12.44 7.41
N VAL A 266 0.33 13.49 6.64
CA VAL A 266 0.50 14.91 7.01
C VAL A 266 -0.73 15.73 6.61
N PRO A 267 -0.97 16.90 7.23
CA PRO A 267 -1.97 17.87 6.81
C PRO A 267 -1.90 18.23 5.30
N TRP A 268 -3.00 18.72 4.73
CA TRP A 268 -3.15 18.93 3.28
C TRP A 268 -2.20 19.98 2.71
N ASP A 269 -2.02 21.07 3.46
CA ASP A 269 -1.05 22.13 3.22
C ASP A 269 0.37 21.57 3.11
N VAL A 270 0.82 20.85 4.15
CA VAL A 270 2.14 20.17 4.16
C VAL A 270 2.28 19.18 3.00
N TRP A 271 1.23 18.40 2.72
CA TRP A 271 1.20 17.47 1.59
C TRP A 271 1.42 18.20 0.26
N ALA A 272 0.74 19.35 0.07
CA ALA A 272 0.88 20.16 -1.12
C ALA A 272 2.24 20.86 -1.22
N ASP A 273 2.91 21.17 -0.10
CA ASP A 273 4.25 21.77 -0.10
C ASP A 273 5.29 20.73 -0.55
N GLU A 274 5.17 19.51 -0.04
CA GLU A 274 6.13 18.43 -0.31
C GLU A 274 5.94 17.81 -1.71
N MET A 275 4.70 17.72 -2.21
CA MET A 275 4.41 17.05 -3.50
C MET A 275 4.31 18.00 -4.69
N LEU A 276 3.98 19.29 -4.48
CA LEU A 276 3.71 20.25 -5.55
C LEU A 276 4.46 21.58 -5.34
N PRO A 277 5.79 21.57 -5.15
CA PRO A 277 6.58 22.76 -4.85
C PRO A 277 6.54 23.84 -5.95
N THR A 278 6.21 23.48 -7.20
CA THR A 278 6.02 24.46 -8.30
C THR A 278 4.56 24.60 -8.74
N GLY A 279 3.62 23.97 -8.03
CA GLY A 279 2.20 23.99 -8.35
C GLY A 279 1.50 25.32 -8.01
N ASP A 280 0.33 25.54 -8.62
CA ASP A 280 -0.53 26.69 -8.31
C ASP A 280 -1.39 26.41 -7.07
N ARG A 281 -1.02 27.02 -5.93
CA ARG A 281 -1.69 26.80 -4.63
C ARG A 281 -3.13 27.28 -4.59
N ASP A 282 -3.46 28.36 -5.30
CA ASP A 282 -4.81 28.93 -5.29
C ASP A 282 -5.83 28.01 -6.00
N ARG A 283 -5.34 27.08 -6.83
CA ARG A 283 -6.13 26.03 -7.47
C ARG A 283 -6.24 24.74 -6.64
N LEU A 284 -5.36 24.52 -5.66
CA LEU A 284 -5.29 23.27 -4.89
C LEU A 284 -6.33 23.22 -3.76
N ARG A 285 -7.49 22.65 -4.05
CA ARG A 285 -8.53 22.41 -3.05
C ARG A 285 -8.28 21.12 -2.27
N ARG A 286 -8.37 21.20 -0.94
CA ARG A 286 -8.35 20.02 -0.06
C ARG A 286 -9.46 19.05 -0.46
N PRO A 287 -9.18 17.75 -0.66
CA PRO A 287 -10.21 16.74 -0.90
C PRO A 287 -11.10 16.59 0.33
N SER A 288 -12.42 16.66 0.15
CA SER A 288 -13.40 16.57 1.25
C SER A 288 -13.37 15.23 1.97
N ASN A 289 -12.92 14.17 1.29
CA ASN A 289 -12.75 12.82 1.81
C ASN A 289 -11.32 12.47 2.23
N LEU A 290 -10.40 13.45 2.29
CA LEU A 290 -9.01 13.21 2.73
C LEU A 290 -8.98 12.85 4.21
N ARG A 291 -8.62 11.60 4.51
CA ARG A 291 -8.37 11.11 5.87
C ARG A 291 -6.89 11.29 6.22
N ILE A 292 -6.62 11.91 7.36
CA ILE A 292 -5.26 11.89 7.94
C ILE A 292 -5.07 10.56 8.67
N CYS A 293 -3.96 9.89 8.38
CA CYS A 293 -3.49 8.66 8.99
C CYS A 293 -2.36 8.96 9.99
N PRO A 294 -2.07 8.07 10.94
CA PRO A 294 -0.94 8.27 11.85
C PRO A 294 0.39 8.39 11.08
N LEU A 295 1.22 9.35 11.49
CA LEU A 295 2.62 9.40 11.10
C LEU A 295 3.42 8.50 12.04
N TRP A 296 4.01 7.43 11.50
CA TRP A 296 4.95 6.59 12.22
C TRP A 296 6.35 7.23 12.17
N SER A 297 6.79 7.82 13.28
CA SER A 297 8.11 8.47 13.39
C SER A 297 9.27 7.50 13.23
N ASP A 298 9.09 6.27 13.74
CA ASP A 298 10.11 5.23 13.75
C ASP A 298 9.64 4.00 12.96
N ASP A 299 10.02 3.94 11.69
CA ASP A 299 9.74 2.82 10.78
C ASP A 299 10.58 1.56 11.11
N PHE A 300 11.13 1.48 12.33
CA PHE A 300 12.01 0.41 12.83
C PHE A 300 11.35 -0.44 13.93
N THR A 301 10.27 0.02 14.55
CA THR A 301 9.71 -0.56 15.79
C THR A 301 8.37 -1.26 15.59
N ILE A 302 8.36 -2.43 14.93
CA ILE A 302 7.53 -3.60 15.33
C ILE A 302 8.28 -4.91 15.04
N GLY A 303 8.15 -5.88 15.95
CA GLY A 303 8.09 -7.30 15.53
C GLY A 303 9.40 -8.06 15.41
N VAL A 304 10.39 -7.83 16.28
CA VAL A 304 11.50 -8.77 16.49
C VAL A 304 11.55 -9.23 17.95
N TYR A 305 10.62 -10.11 18.33
CA TYR A 305 10.92 -11.08 19.38
C TYR A 305 11.84 -12.16 18.79
N ARG A 306 13.12 -11.80 18.63
CA ARG A 306 14.18 -12.79 18.41
C ARG A 306 14.20 -13.69 19.65
N ARG A 307 14.17 -14.99 19.41
CA ARG A 307 14.35 -16.03 20.43
C ARG A 307 15.69 -15.79 21.12
N THR A 308 15.69 -15.14 22.28
CA THR A 308 16.88 -15.08 23.14
C THR A 308 17.18 -16.51 23.56
N SER A 309 18.30 -17.04 23.08
CA SER A 309 18.84 -18.28 23.59
C SER A 309 19.01 -18.14 25.11
N ARG A 310 18.46 -19.09 25.87
CA ARG A 310 18.68 -19.16 27.31
C ARG A 310 20.18 -19.39 27.56
N ALA A 311 20.88 -18.32 27.90
CA ALA A 311 22.14 -18.32 28.63
C ALA A 311 22.01 -17.24 29.71
N GLY A 312 22.17 -17.63 30.97
CA GLY A 312 21.90 -16.73 32.09
C GLY A 312 23.02 -15.71 32.31
N LEU A 313 22.69 -14.60 32.96
CA LEU A 313 23.01 -14.45 34.38
C LEU A 313 22.08 -13.39 35.00
N ALA A 314 21.85 -13.48 36.31
CA ALA A 314 21.16 -12.44 37.06
C ALA A 314 22.17 -11.46 37.66
N THR A 315 21.84 -10.17 37.67
CA THR A 315 22.24 -9.22 38.73
C THR A 315 21.29 -8.02 38.70
N ALA A 316 21.15 -7.33 39.84
CA ALA A 316 20.05 -6.41 40.11
C ALA A 316 20.53 -4.99 40.49
N ALA A 317 19.56 -4.10 40.72
CA ALA A 317 19.65 -2.77 41.34
C ALA A 317 20.28 -1.63 40.49
N SER A 318 19.92 -0.35 40.65
CA SER A 318 18.73 0.34 41.21
C SER A 318 18.87 1.88 40.98
N VAL A 319 17.96 2.68 41.58
CA VAL A 319 18.18 4.09 42.01
C VAL A 319 17.86 5.28 41.05
N THR A 320 16.67 5.85 41.31
CA THR A 320 16.29 7.30 41.42
C THR A 320 16.19 8.26 40.21
N GLY A 321 15.03 8.94 40.10
CA GLY A 321 14.89 10.34 39.61
C GLY A 321 15.21 11.37 40.72
N PRO A 322 14.67 12.62 40.78
CA PRO A 322 13.31 12.99 40.34
C PRO A 322 13.08 14.47 39.84
N LEU A 323 11.81 14.82 39.50
CA LEU A 323 11.11 16.15 39.60
C LEU A 323 11.69 17.43 38.90
N ALA A 324 10.95 18.50 38.52
CA ALA A 324 9.51 18.73 38.19
C ALA A 324 9.21 20.18 37.70
N ILE A 325 7.91 20.47 37.48
CA ILE A 325 7.16 21.74 37.75
C ILE A 325 7.01 22.87 36.67
N ALA A 326 5.73 23.09 36.28
CA ALA A 326 4.99 24.36 35.98
C ALA A 326 5.53 25.34 34.88
N SER A 327 4.87 26.42 34.38
CA SER A 327 3.52 27.06 34.39
C SER A 327 3.54 28.25 33.36
N SER A 328 2.45 28.83 32.81
CA SER A 328 1.03 28.48 32.63
C SER A 328 0.30 29.52 31.72
N SER A 329 -1.00 29.32 31.46
CA SER A 329 -2.08 30.34 31.32
C SER A 329 -2.13 31.42 30.20
N SER A 330 -3.29 31.44 29.52
CA SER A 330 -4.11 32.62 29.09
C SER A 330 -3.64 33.47 27.89
N ALA A 331 -4.50 34.25 27.20
CA ALA A 331 -5.93 34.20 26.83
C ALA A 331 -6.22 35.43 25.92
N GLY A 332 -7.27 35.43 25.07
CA GLY A 332 -7.78 36.70 24.50
C GLY A 332 -8.35 36.71 23.07
N ASN A 333 -9.65 36.43 22.94
CA ASN A 333 -10.66 37.29 22.29
C ASN A 333 -10.49 37.86 20.84
N SER A 334 -11.21 37.21 19.92
CA SER A 334 -12.47 37.70 19.27
C SER A 334 -12.51 38.68 18.08
N ALA A 335 -13.40 38.31 17.14
CA ALA A 335 -14.35 39.13 16.36
C ALA A 335 -13.95 39.80 15.02
N GLY A 336 -14.26 39.09 13.92
CA GLY A 336 -15.33 39.46 12.95
C GLY A 336 -15.16 40.65 11.98
N LEU A 337 -15.34 40.38 10.67
CA LEU A 337 -16.50 40.91 9.92
C LEU A 337 -16.76 40.14 8.60
N VAL A 338 -17.88 40.46 7.94
CA VAL A 338 -18.48 39.81 6.77
C VAL A 338 -18.31 40.68 5.51
N THR A 339 -18.06 40.07 4.36
CA THR A 339 -18.71 40.40 3.06
C THR A 339 -18.54 39.21 2.12
N GLY A 340 -19.59 38.81 1.39
CA GLY A 340 -19.53 37.70 0.43
C GLY A 340 -19.48 38.20 -1.01
N ASN A 341 -19.29 37.26 -1.96
CA ASN A 341 -19.98 37.38 -3.25
C ASN A 341 -20.19 36.02 -3.93
N SER A 342 -21.10 36.01 -4.90
CA SER A 342 -21.62 34.82 -5.56
C SER A 342 -20.80 34.36 -6.77
N SER A 343 -20.90 33.07 -7.12
CA SER A 343 -21.58 32.60 -8.35
C SER A 343 -20.96 31.37 -9.05
N SER A 344 -21.84 30.62 -9.73
CA SER A 344 -21.57 29.64 -10.80
C SER A 344 -20.72 28.40 -10.47
N GLY A 345 -21.38 27.23 -10.48
CA GLY A 345 -20.71 25.94 -10.45
C GLY A 345 -20.43 25.38 -11.86
N ARG A 346 -19.47 24.47 -11.96
CA ARG A 346 -19.39 23.47 -13.04
C ARG A 346 -19.05 22.11 -12.44
N THR A 347 -20.01 21.19 -12.51
CA THR A 347 -19.84 19.79 -12.09
C THR A 347 -19.02 19.06 -13.15
N PHE A 348 -17.80 18.64 -12.82
CA PHE A 348 -16.98 17.81 -13.71
C PHE A 348 -16.98 16.34 -13.25
N LEU A 349 -17.19 15.45 -14.21
CA LEU A 349 -17.21 14.00 -14.02
C LEU A 349 -15.81 13.50 -13.59
N ALA A 350 -15.74 12.88 -12.42
CA ALA A 350 -14.49 12.30 -11.92
C ALA A 350 -14.10 11.04 -12.73
N PRO A 351 -12.82 10.90 -13.16
CA PRO A 351 -12.32 9.63 -13.66
C PRO A 351 -12.31 8.60 -12.52
N PHE A 352 -12.89 7.43 -12.74
CA PHE A 352 -12.83 6.34 -11.76
C PHE A 352 -11.38 5.85 -11.62
N GLY A 353 -10.78 6.06 -10.45
CA GLY A 353 -9.50 5.45 -10.08
C GLY A 353 -9.58 3.91 -10.10
N PRO A 354 -8.42 3.22 -10.10
CA PRO A 354 -8.35 1.78 -10.31
C PRO A 354 -9.21 1.00 -9.31
N ARG A 355 -10.29 0.38 -9.81
CA ARG A 355 -11.07 -0.62 -9.05
C ARG A 355 -10.49 -2.00 -9.31
N ARG A 356 -9.82 -2.55 -8.30
CA ARG A 356 -9.42 -3.95 -8.27
C ARG A 356 -10.66 -4.83 -7.98
N LYS A 357 -10.90 -5.86 -8.80
CA LYS A 357 -11.87 -6.92 -8.48
C LYS A 357 -11.16 -8.04 -7.71
N SER A 358 -11.37 -8.11 -6.40
CA SER A 358 -11.28 -9.40 -5.69
C SER A 358 -12.53 -10.23 -6.03
N ASN A 359 -12.37 -11.51 -6.34
CA ASN A 359 -13.51 -12.37 -6.62
C ASN A 359 -14.39 -12.58 -5.37
N SER A 360 -15.50 -11.85 -5.32
CA SER A 360 -16.67 -12.18 -4.51
C SER A 360 -17.87 -12.25 -5.45
N VAL A 361 -18.46 -13.44 -5.58
CA VAL A 361 -19.64 -13.68 -6.41
C VAL A 361 -20.84 -12.94 -5.81
N ASN A 362 -21.44 -12.01 -6.57
CA ASN A 362 -22.88 -12.05 -6.80
C ASN A 362 -23.32 -11.12 -7.95
N LYS A 363 -24.37 -11.56 -8.64
CA LYS A 363 -25.11 -10.80 -9.66
C LYS A 363 -25.96 -9.73 -8.99
N PHE A 364 -26.24 -8.61 -9.67
CA PHE A 364 -27.53 -8.34 -10.32
C PHE A 364 -27.60 -6.90 -10.86
N ILE A 365 -28.18 -6.78 -12.07
CA ILE A 365 -28.61 -5.58 -12.80
C ILE A 365 -27.53 -4.50 -13.00
#